data_AF-A0A847ZF46-F1
#
_entry.id   AF-A0A847ZF46-F1
#
_cell.length_a   1.000
_cell.length_b   1.000
_cell.length_c   1.000
_cell.angle_alpha   90.00
_cell.angle_beta   90.00
_cell.angle_gamma   90.00
#
_symmetry.space_group_name_H-M   'P 1'
#
loop_
_entity.id
_entity.type
_entity.pdbx_description
1 polymer ?
#
loop_
_entity_poly.entity_id
_entity_poly.type
_entity_poly.pdbx_seq_one_letter_code
_entity_poly.pdbx_strand_id
1 'polypeptide(L)'
;MQRAVQAAAIATIVVLWMGAFFLPSASLAGEKTRDGRFIAYDDGTVLDTKTNLMWAAQDNGSDISWEAARQYCAGYRGGGYSDWRMPSQDQLAKLLDTGKPQQARCHKGLKIHLATKLINLSCTQFWASEKSGFHIAGYDFSRCERISSRAANTKFFRALPVRSPVAAPAPAPTSASISGKQKADSFVSPTLGAKFVLIPAGTFTMGSPVGEKGRSRAETPHPVTISEPFYMQTTEVTQGQWRRVMGNNPSHFSSCGDDCPVEKVSWKDAEAFIEKLNQMEGTDQYRLPTEAQWEYAARAGTQTRFHSGENLLRSAWYYHNSGSQTHPVGQKTANAWGLYDMHGNVKEWVRDWFSNYPSGSVTDPESPSLKGVRLDRDRRIYRGGSYSGNEQECRSARRNYTNSESRLYDLGFRLIRTP
;
A
#
# COMPACT_ATOMS: atom_id res chain seq x y z
N MET A 1 -73.12 24.07 24.84
CA MET A 1 -72.62 22.70 25.09
C MET A 1 -71.58 22.36 24.02
N GLN A 2 -70.34 22.11 24.45
CA GLN A 2 -69.35 21.14 23.91
C GLN A 2 -69.50 20.70 22.44
N ARG A 3 -68.55 20.93 21.51
CA ARG A 3 -67.26 20.22 21.23
C ARG A 3 -67.04 20.46 19.70
N ALA A 4 -65.89 20.46 19.03
CA ALA A 4 -64.51 20.11 19.31
C ALA A 4 -63.60 20.91 18.34
N VAL A 5 -62.36 21.14 18.75
CA VAL A 5 -61.28 21.74 17.95
C VAL A 5 -60.57 20.62 17.18
N GLN A 6 -60.34 20.80 15.88
CA GLN A 6 -59.34 20.06 15.11
C GLN A 6 -58.37 21.05 14.48
N ALA A 7 -57.10 20.94 14.87
CA ALA A 7 -55.99 21.70 14.32
C ALA A 7 -55.41 20.94 13.12
N ALA A 8 -55.23 21.63 11.99
CA ALA A 8 -54.42 21.15 10.87
C ALA A 8 -53.18 22.05 10.77
N ALA A 9 -52.01 21.47 11.03
CA ALA A 9 -50.72 22.13 10.91
C ALA A 9 -50.19 22.00 9.47
N ILE A 10 -49.75 23.12 8.91
CA ILE A 10 -49.10 23.25 7.61
C ILE A 10 -47.64 22.79 7.75
N ALA A 11 -47.23 21.78 6.97
CA ALA A 11 -45.84 21.34 6.88
C ALA A 11 -45.17 21.96 5.65
N THR A 12 -44.17 22.81 5.87
CA THR A 12 -43.32 23.40 4.85
C THR A 12 -42.25 22.39 4.41
N ILE A 13 -42.22 22.05 3.12
CA ILE A 13 -41.24 21.13 2.51
C ILE A 13 -39.94 21.90 2.25
N VAL A 14 -38.85 21.47 2.89
CA VAL A 14 -37.48 21.87 2.53
C VAL A 14 -36.90 20.78 1.62
N VAL A 15 -36.65 21.13 0.35
CA VAL A 15 -35.98 20.25 -0.61
C VAL A 15 -34.47 20.35 -0.37
N LEU A 16 -33.89 19.31 0.23
CA LEU A 16 -32.44 19.10 0.31
C LEU A 16 -31.98 18.28 -0.91
N TRP A 17 -31.15 18.90 -1.74
CA TRP A 17 -30.46 18.26 -2.85
C TRP A 17 -29.34 17.36 -2.31
N MET A 18 -29.62 16.08 -2.08
CA MET A 18 -28.58 15.07 -1.85
C MET A 18 -28.09 14.54 -3.20
N GLY A 19 -26.96 15.08 -3.67
CA GLY A 19 -26.17 14.45 -4.72
C GLY A 19 -25.58 13.14 -4.20
N ALA A 20 -26.18 12.01 -4.60
CA ALA A 20 -25.65 10.68 -4.32
C ALA A 20 -24.32 10.49 -5.08
N PHE A 21 -23.20 10.59 -4.37
CA PHE A 21 -21.95 9.99 -4.83
C PHE A 21 -22.07 8.48 -4.67
N PHE A 22 -22.27 7.77 -5.78
CA PHE A 22 -22.12 6.32 -5.84
C PHE A 22 -20.65 5.97 -5.54
N LEU A 23 -20.39 5.50 -4.32
CA LEU A 23 -19.23 4.65 -4.06
C LEU A 23 -19.55 3.26 -4.63
N PRO A 24 -18.67 2.63 -5.44
CA PRO A 24 -18.86 1.23 -5.79
C PRO A 24 -18.57 0.40 -4.54
N SER A 25 -19.64 -0.09 -3.92
CA SER A 25 -19.62 -1.14 -2.90
C SER A 25 -19.01 -2.42 -3.48
N ALA A 26 -17.91 -2.91 -2.91
CA ALA A 26 -17.52 -4.31 -3.09
C ALA A 26 -18.67 -5.19 -2.55
N SER A 27 -19.24 -6.04 -3.39
CA SER A 27 -20.32 -6.94 -2.97
C SER A 27 -19.80 -7.96 -1.97
N LEU A 28 -20.56 -8.23 -0.91
CA LEU A 28 -20.37 -9.41 -0.07
C LEU A 28 -20.81 -10.64 -0.88
N ALA A 29 -19.91 -11.15 -1.72
CA ALA A 29 -20.16 -12.30 -2.56
C ALA A 29 -20.43 -13.55 -1.70
N GLY A 30 -21.51 -14.26 -1.98
CA GLY A 30 -21.86 -15.50 -1.29
C GLY A 30 -20.96 -16.66 -1.70
N GLU A 31 -20.52 -17.49 -0.76
CA GLU A 31 -19.85 -18.76 -1.08
C GLU A 31 -20.83 -19.64 -1.88
N LYS A 32 -20.46 -19.96 -3.12
CA LYS A 32 -21.28 -20.76 -4.03
C LYS A 32 -21.01 -22.26 -3.88
N THR A 33 -19.73 -22.63 -3.78
CA THR A 33 -19.29 -24.03 -3.67
C THR A 33 -17.83 -24.11 -3.24
N ARG A 34 -17.41 -25.29 -2.75
CA ARG A 34 -16.06 -25.57 -2.28
C ARG A 34 -15.52 -26.87 -2.87
N ASP A 35 -14.23 -26.88 -3.15
CA ASP A 35 -13.47 -28.05 -3.62
C ASP A 35 -12.12 -28.08 -2.88
N GLY A 36 -12.09 -28.80 -1.76
CA GLY A 36 -10.95 -28.82 -0.85
C GLY A 36 -10.56 -27.41 -0.37
N ARG A 37 -9.37 -26.96 -0.78
CA ARG A 37 -8.82 -25.64 -0.44
C ARG A 37 -9.34 -24.49 -1.31
N PHE A 38 -10.14 -24.79 -2.32
CA PHE A 38 -10.68 -23.78 -3.24
C PHE A 38 -12.12 -23.46 -2.91
N ILE A 39 -12.44 -22.16 -2.84
CA ILE A 39 -13.77 -21.63 -2.55
C ILE A 39 -14.19 -20.78 -3.73
N ALA A 40 -15.29 -21.13 -4.40
CA ALA A 40 -15.86 -20.30 -5.45
C ALA A 40 -16.97 -19.40 -4.89
N TYR A 41 -16.96 -18.15 -5.28
CA TYR A 41 -17.98 -17.16 -4.96
C TYR A 41 -18.94 -16.94 -6.13
N ASP A 42 -20.11 -16.38 -5.84
CA ASP A 42 -21.13 -16.04 -6.85
C ASP A 42 -20.74 -14.89 -7.79
N ASP A 43 -19.64 -14.19 -7.48
CA ASP A 43 -19.10 -13.05 -8.23
C ASP A 43 -18.06 -13.43 -9.32
N GLY A 44 -17.88 -14.72 -9.57
CA GLY A 44 -16.95 -15.24 -10.57
C GLY A 44 -15.49 -15.28 -10.10
N THR A 45 -15.24 -15.27 -8.79
CA THR A 45 -13.91 -15.43 -8.20
C THR A 45 -13.73 -16.76 -7.46
N VAL A 46 -12.48 -17.20 -7.31
CA VAL A 46 -12.11 -18.43 -6.59
C VAL A 46 -10.94 -18.18 -5.66
N LEU A 47 -11.14 -18.36 -4.35
CA LEU A 47 -10.08 -18.25 -3.34
C LEU A 47 -9.37 -19.59 -3.16
N ASP A 48 -8.05 -19.58 -3.26
CA ASP A 48 -7.17 -20.67 -2.83
C ASP A 48 -6.70 -20.40 -1.41
N THR A 49 -7.26 -21.11 -0.42
CA THR A 49 -6.98 -20.88 1.00
C THR A 49 -5.56 -21.27 1.43
N LYS A 50 -4.85 -22.10 0.65
CA LYS A 50 -3.46 -22.49 0.96
C LYS A 50 -2.48 -21.40 0.57
N THR A 51 -2.69 -20.76 -0.57
CA THR A 51 -1.81 -19.68 -1.06
C THR A 51 -2.31 -18.30 -0.69
N ASN A 52 -3.56 -18.23 -0.19
CA ASN A 52 -4.29 -17.00 0.01
C ASN A 52 -4.26 -16.14 -1.26
N LEU A 53 -4.55 -16.73 -2.42
CA LEU A 53 -4.66 -16.04 -3.70
C LEU A 53 -6.10 -16.15 -4.21
N MET A 54 -6.61 -15.07 -4.78
CA MET A 54 -7.92 -15.06 -5.44
C MET A 54 -7.71 -15.08 -6.95
N TRP A 55 -8.38 -16.02 -7.62
CA TRP A 55 -8.28 -16.27 -9.04
C TRP A 55 -9.59 -15.90 -9.73
N ALA A 56 -9.52 -15.50 -11.00
CA ALA A 56 -10.71 -15.50 -11.83
C ALA A 56 -11.20 -16.95 -11.98
N ALA A 57 -12.51 -17.16 -11.91
CA ALA A 57 -13.10 -18.50 -12.11
C ALA A 57 -12.93 -19.02 -13.56
N GLN A 58 -12.50 -18.17 -14.50
CA GLN A 58 -12.27 -18.52 -15.88
C GLN A 58 -11.15 -17.67 -16.50
N ASP A 59 -10.53 -18.21 -17.55
CA ASP A 59 -9.54 -17.48 -18.35
C ASP A 59 -10.21 -16.54 -19.38
N ASN A 60 -9.38 -15.85 -20.17
CA ASN A 60 -9.84 -14.95 -21.23
C ASN A 60 -10.43 -15.68 -22.47
N GLY A 61 -10.47 -17.01 -22.49
CA GLY A 61 -11.10 -17.84 -23.51
C GLY A 61 -10.45 -17.84 -24.91
N SER A 62 -9.48 -16.97 -25.19
CA SER A 62 -8.92 -16.76 -26.54
C SER A 62 -7.42 -16.46 -26.51
N ASP A 63 -6.77 -16.67 -27.65
CA ASP A 63 -5.32 -16.58 -27.82
C ASP A 63 -4.91 -15.10 -27.76
N ILE A 64 -3.99 -14.76 -26.87
CA ILE A 64 -3.65 -13.36 -26.58
C ILE A 64 -2.13 -13.17 -26.57
N SER A 65 -1.65 -11.99 -27.01
CA SER A 65 -0.24 -11.65 -26.85
C SER A 65 0.09 -11.39 -25.39
N TRP A 66 1.36 -11.50 -25.00
CA TRP A 66 1.75 -11.26 -23.61
C TRP A 66 1.39 -9.85 -23.12
N GLU A 67 1.59 -8.83 -23.97
CA GLU A 67 1.26 -7.45 -23.60
C GLU A 67 -0.26 -7.26 -23.43
N ALA A 68 -1.05 -7.86 -24.32
CA ALA A 68 -2.50 -7.83 -24.21
C ALA A 68 -2.99 -8.66 -23.02
N ALA A 69 -2.32 -9.75 -22.65
CA ALA A 69 -2.62 -10.54 -21.45
C ALA A 69 -2.36 -9.72 -20.18
N ARG A 70 -1.24 -8.99 -20.13
CA ARG A 70 -0.91 -8.06 -19.04
C ARG A 70 -2.01 -7.01 -18.87
N GLN A 71 -2.45 -6.41 -19.97
CA GLN A 71 -3.53 -5.41 -19.98
C GLN A 71 -4.88 -6.02 -19.60
N TYR A 72 -5.21 -7.20 -20.13
CA TYR A 72 -6.43 -7.93 -19.79
C TYR A 72 -6.49 -8.22 -18.28
N CYS A 73 -5.42 -8.76 -17.69
CA CYS A 73 -5.40 -9.06 -16.26
C CYS A 73 -5.48 -7.79 -15.40
N ALA A 74 -4.80 -6.71 -15.77
CA ALA A 74 -4.88 -5.43 -15.06
C ALA A 74 -6.25 -4.73 -15.20
N GLY A 75 -6.93 -4.97 -16.32
CA GLY A 75 -8.27 -4.45 -16.63
C GLY A 75 -9.40 -5.32 -16.10
N TYR A 76 -9.11 -6.55 -15.63
CA TYR A 76 -10.13 -7.46 -15.11
C TYR A 76 -10.81 -6.88 -13.86
N ARG A 77 -12.12 -7.09 -13.73
CA ARG A 77 -12.96 -6.53 -12.66
C ARG A 77 -13.86 -7.58 -11.99
N GLY A 78 -13.44 -8.85 -11.99
CA GLY A 78 -14.15 -9.91 -11.27
C GLY A 78 -14.25 -9.59 -9.79
N GLY A 79 -15.39 -9.93 -9.17
CA GLY A 79 -15.67 -9.61 -7.76
C GLY A 79 -15.67 -8.14 -7.39
N GLY A 80 -15.76 -7.23 -8.37
CA GLY A 80 -15.68 -5.78 -8.13
C GLY A 80 -14.27 -5.28 -7.77
N TYR A 81 -13.25 -6.14 -7.78
CA TYR A 81 -11.87 -5.76 -7.46
C TYR A 81 -11.16 -5.11 -8.66
N SER A 82 -10.20 -4.24 -8.38
CA SER A 82 -9.43 -3.50 -9.41
C SER A 82 -7.93 -3.78 -9.41
N ASP A 83 -7.44 -4.57 -8.46
CA ASP A 83 -6.04 -4.93 -8.20
C ASP A 83 -5.62 -6.27 -8.84
N TRP A 84 -6.36 -6.73 -9.84
CA TRP A 84 -6.03 -7.93 -10.61
C TRP A 84 -4.73 -7.75 -11.39
N ARG A 85 -3.98 -8.85 -11.53
CA ARG A 85 -2.71 -8.88 -12.24
C ARG A 85 -2.45 -10.23 -12.89
N MET A 86 -1.44 -10.26 -13.76
CA MET A 86 -0.95 -11.50 -14.34
C MET A 86 -0.17 -12.30 -13.26
N PRO A 87 -0.36 -13.63 -13.17
CA PRO A 87 0.33 -14.48 -12.19
C PRO A 87 1.79 -14.71 -12.58
N SER A 88 2.61 -15.08 -11.60
CA SER A 88 3.94 -15.64 -11.85
C SER A 88 3.88 -17.12 -12.25
N GLN A 89 4.96 -17.66 -12.83
CA GLN A 89 5.07 -19.10 -13.12
C GLN A 89 4.92 -19.93 -11.84
N ASP A 90 5.44 -19.44 -10.73
CA ASP A 90 5.32 -20.10 -9.42
C ASP A 90 3.89 -20.11 -8.89
N GLN A 91 3.12 -19.04 -9.16
CA GLN A 91 1.71 -18.98 -8.78
C GLN A 91 0.87 -19.94 -9.64
N LEU A 92 1.12 -20.01 -10.94
CA LEU A 92 0.47 -20.96 -11.84
C LEU A 92 0.79 -22.41 -11.46
N ALA A 93 2.06 -22.73 -11.14
CA ALA A 93 2.48 -24.06 -10.71
C ALA A 93 1.80 -24.51 -9.41
N LYS A 94 1.39 -23.58 -8.55
CA LYS A 94 0.67 -23.91 -7.31
C LYS A 94 -0.78 -24.36 -7.55
N LEU A 95 -1.33 -24.18 -8.74
CA LEU A 95 -2.67 -24.67 -9.09
C LEU A 95 -2.68 -26.15 -9.52
N LEU A 96 -1.53 -26.80 -9.64
CA LEU A 96 -1.43 -28.17 -10.16
C LEU A 96 -1.98 -29.23 -9.22
N ASP A 97 -2.61 -30.24 -9.83
CA ASP A 97 -2.81 -31.58 -9.27
C ASP A 97 -2.69 -32.61 -10.40
N THR A 98 -1.77 -33.55 -10.24
CA THR A 98 -1.48 -34.58 -11.24
C THR A 98 -2.41 -35.79 -11.15
N GLY A 99 -3.21 -35.91 -10.09
CA GLY A 99 -4.03 -37.09 -9.82
C GLY A 99 -5.28 -37.23 -10.69
N LYS A 100 -5.88 -36.12 -11.16
CA LYS A 100 -7.13 -36.14 -11.94
C LYS A 100 -7.15 -35.07 -13.06
N PRO A 101 -6.61 -35.37 -14.25
CA PRO A 101 -6.63 -34.43 -15.37
C PRO A 101 -8.04 -34.17 -15.94
N GLN A 102 -8.29 -32.95 -16.39
CA GLN A 102 -9.49 -32.57 -17.16
C GLN A 102 -9.17 -32.37 -18.65
N GLN A 103 -10.13 -32.61 -19.55
CA GLN A 103 -9.92 -32.42 -20.98
C GLN A 103 -9.83 -30.93 -21.32
N ALA A 104 -8.78 -30.51 -22.03
CA ALA A 104 -8.66 -29.15 -22.54
C ALA A 104 -9.69 -28.91 -23.66
N ARG A 105 -10.30 -27.72 -23.68
CA ARG A 105 -11.29 -27.34 -24.70
C ARG A 105 -10.66 -26.85 -26.01
N CYS A 106 -9.46 -26.28 -25.95
CA CYS A 106 -8.80 -25.73 -27.14
C CYS A 106 -8.31 -26.79 -28.13
N HIS A 107 -7.90 -27.97 -27.68
CA HIS A 107 -7.37 -29.03 -28.54
C HIS A 107 -7.78 -30.42 -28.04
N LYS A 108 -8.22 -31.28 -28.97
CA LYS A 108 -8.57 -32.68 -28.66
C LYS A 108 -7.33 -33.44 -28.18
N GLY A 109 -7.48 -34.22 -27.12
CA GLY A 109 -6.43 -35.08 -26.57
C GLY A 109 -5.50 -34.43 -25.55
N LEU A 110 -5.48 -33.09 -25.43
CA LEU A 110 -4.73 -32.42 -24.37
C LEU A 110 -5.50 -32.46 -23.04
N LYS A 111 -4.75 -32.68 -21.97
CA LYS A 111 -5.27 -32.72 -20.60
C LYS A 111 -4.71 -31.54 -19.82
N ILE A 112 -5.49 -31.02 -18.86
CA ILE A 112 -5.11 -29.96 -17.94
C ILE A 112 -5.05 -30.58 -16.55
N HIS A 113 -3.91 -30.46 -15.89
CA HIS A 113 -3.69 -30.94 -14.53
C HIS A 113 -3.94 -29.79 -13.54
N LEU A 114 -5.13 -29.76 -12.93
CA LEU A 114 -5.57 -28.67 -12.07
C LEU A 114 -6.15 -29.21 -10.77
N ALA A 115 -5.77 -28.61 -9.65
CA ALA A 115 -6.17 -28.99 -8.30
C ALA A 115 -7.63 -28.69 -7.96
N THR A 116 -8.36 -28.05 -8.88
CA THR A 116 -9.79 -27.81 -8.73
C THR A 116 -10.48 -27.67 -10.06
N LYS A 117 -11.76 -28.03 -10.13
CA LYS A 117 -12.63 -27.71 -11.27
C LYS A 117 -13.30 -26.34 -11.18
N LEU A 118 -13.12 -25.64 -10.05
CA LEU A 118 -13.72 -24.32 -9.81
C LEU A 118 -13.08 -23.21 -10.66
N ILE A 119 -11.84 -23.42 -11.12
CA ILE A 119 -11.18 -22.55 -12.09
C ILE A 119 -11.26 -23.22 -13.48
N ASN A 120 -12.08 -22.66 -14.35
CA ASN A 120 -12.38 -23.21 -15.67
C ASN A 120 -11.40 -22.69 -16.73
N LEU A 121 -10.35 -23.46 -16.99
CA LEU A 121 -9.36 -23.15 -18.01
C LEU A 121 -9.82 -23.62 -19.40
N SER A 122 -9.81 -22.72 -20.39
CA SER A 122 -10.20 -23.05 -21.77
C SER A 122 -9.07 -23.74 -22.55
N CYS A 123 -7.81 -23.54 -22.15
CA CYS A 123 -6.65 -24.14 -22.79
C CYS A 123 -5.56 -24.54 -21.77
N THR A 124 -4.40 -24.98 -22.26
CA THR A 124 -3.32 -25.55 -21.45
C THR A 124 -2.19 -24.56 -21.17
N GLN A 125 -1.99 -23.55 -22.02
CA GLN A 125 -0.84 -22.64 -21.96
C GLN A 125 -1.26 -21.24 -21.52
N PHE A 126 -0.57 -20.69 -20.52
CA PHE A 126 -0.89 -19.41 -19.89
C PHE A 126 0.32 -18.50 -19.78
N TRP A 127 0.15 -17.22 -20.04
CA TRP A 127 1.20 -16.23 -19.82
C TRP A 127 1.48 -16.04 -18.32
N ALA A 128 2.75 -15.84 -18.02
CA ALA A 128 3.24 -15.48 -16.70
C ALA A 128 3.88 -14.08 -16.72
N SER A 129 3.96 -13.44 -15.56
CA SER A 129 4.42 -12.06 -15.37
C SER A 129 5.89 -11.82 -15.75
N GLU A 130 6.70 -12.87 -15.75
CA GLU A 130 8.14 -12.78 -15.88
C GLU A 130 8.58 -12.50 -17.32
N LYS A 131 9.53 -11.58 -17.46
CA LYS A 131 10.15 -11.19 -18.73
C LYS A 131 11.64 -10.99 -18.52
N SER A 132 12.46 -11.61 -19.37
CA SER A 132 13.92 -11.49 -19.33
C SER A 132 14.46 -11.28 -20.75
N GLY A 133 14.89 -10.06 -21.05
CA GLY A 133 15.28 -9.68 -22.42
C GLY A 133 14.13 -9.92 -23.42
N PHE A 134 14.41 -10.74 -24.44
CA PHE A 134 13.42 -11.14 -25.47
C PHE A 134 12.59 -12.37 -25.08
N HIS A 135 12.87 -12.96 -23.92
CA HIS A 135 12.18 -14.14 -23.40
C HIS A 135 11.02 -13.75 -22.49
N ILE A 136 9.88 -14.35 -22.75
CA ILE A 136 8.63 -14.15 -22.04
C ILE A 136 8.21 -15.48 -21.41
N ALA A 137 7.86 -15.45 -20.14
CA ALA A 137 7.49 -16.64 -19.39
C ALA A 137 6.03 -17.03 -19.60
N GLY A 138 5.79 -18.34 -19.61
CA GLY A 138 4.46 -18.93 -19.56
C GLY A 138 4.47 -20.25 -18.81
N TYR A 139 3.32 -20.90 -18.69
CA TYR A 139 3.18 -22.16 -17.99
C TYR A 139 2.27 -23.10 -18.78
N ASP A 140 2.65 -24.39 -18.89
CA ASP A 140 1.87 -25.43 -19.56
C ASP A 140 1.25 -26.39 -18.54
N PHE A 141 -0.08 -26.35 -18.40
CA PHE A 141 -0.82 -27.26 -17.54
C PHE A 141 -0.99 -28.68 -18.12
N SER A 142 -0.65 -28.90 -19.39
CA SER A 142 -0.65 -30.25 -19.98
C SER A 142 0.64 -31.01 -19.72
N ARG A 143 1.74 -30.29 -19.55
CA ARG A 143 3.06 -30.86 -19.26
C ARG A 143 3.52 -30.61 -17.82
N CYS A 144 2.81 -29.76 -17.08
CA CYS A 144 3.22 -29.28 -15.76
C CYS A 144 4.58 -28.57 -15.79
N GLU A 145 4.85 -27.80 -16.85
CA GLU A 145 6.17 -27.22 -17.13
C GLU A 145 6.14 -25.71 -17.26
N ARG A 146 7.24 -25.08 -16.83
CA ARG A 146 7.54 -23.66 -17.08
C ARG A 146 8.04 -23.51 -18.51
N ILE A 147 7.42 -22.60 -19.27
CA ILE A 147 7.80 -22.31 -20.66
C ILE A 147 8.48 -20.95 -20.74
N SER A 148 9.45 -20.82 -21.63
CA SER A 148 10.02 -19.55 -22.08
C SER A 148 9.83 -19.42 -23.59
N SER A 149 9.24 -18.32 -24.05
CA SER A 149 8.98 -18.03 -25.47
C SER A 149 9.68 -16.75 -25.91
N ARG A 150 10.10 -16.67 -27.18
CA ARG A 150 10.61 -15.41 -27.75
C ARG A 150 9.44 -14.55 -28.23
N ALA A 151 9.45 -13.28 -27.82
CA ALA A 151 8.32 -12.34 -27.88
C ALA A 151 7.68 -12.07 -29.26
N ALA A 152 8.28 -12.48 -30.38
CA ALA A 152 7.93 -11.88 -31.66
C ALA A 152 6.58 -12.32 -32.25
N ASN A 153 6.07 -13.54 -32.02
CA ASN A 153 4.87 -14.04 -32.75
C ASN A 153 4.02 -15.11 -32.05
N THR A 154 4.20 -15.39 -30.75
CA THR A 154 3.41 -16.45 -30.10
C THR A 154 2.09 -15.89 -29.57
N LYS A 155 0.96 -16.32 -30.17
CA LYS A 155 -0.40 -16.01 -29.71
C LYS A 155 -1.07 -17.15 -28.94
N PHE A 156 -0.42 -18.30 -28.79
CA PHE A 156 -1.02 -19.56 -28.30
C PHE A 156 -1.31 -19.64 -26.79
N PHE A 157 -1.19 -18.53 -26.06
CA PHE A 157 -1.29 -18.51 -24.61
C PHE A 157 -2.54 -17.74 -24.17
N ARG A 158 -3.12 -18.19 -23.06
CA ARG A 158 -4.24 -17.57 -22.35
C ARG A 158 -3.76 -16.63 -21.26
N ALA A 159 -4.68 -15.82 -20.76
CA ALA A 159 -4.50 -14.98 -19.58
C ALA A 159 -5.45 -15.43 -18.47
N LEU A 160 -4.91 -15.65 -17.27
CA LEU A 160 -5.69 -15.98 -16.08
C LEU A 160 -5.40 -14.93 -15.00
N PRO A 161 -6.34 -14.03 -14.69
CA PRO A 161 -6.15 -13.02 -13.66
C PRO A 161 -6.00 -13.65 -12.28
N VAL A 162 -5.02 -13.16 -11.52
CA VAL A 162 -4.86 -13.43 -10.09
C VAL A 162 -4.77 -12.12 -9.34
N ARG A 163 -5.26 -12.11 -8.11
CA ARG A 163 -4.94 -11.08 -7.14
C ARG A 163 -4.50 -11.75 -5.86
N SER A 164 -3.64 -11.07 -5.12
CA SER A 164 -3.64 -11.34 -3.69
C SER A 164 -4.97 -10.78 -3.17
N PRO A 165 -5.74 -11.48 -2.34
CA PRO A 165 -6.63 -10.79 -1.45
C PRO A 165 -5.74 -9.74 -0.79
N VAL A 166 -6.02 -8.46 -1.01
CA VAL A 166 -5.83 -7.48 0.06
C VAL A 166 -6.32 -8.24 1.28
N ALA A 167 -5.43 -8.45 2.27
CA ALA A 167 -5.82 -9.06 3.53
C ALA A 167 -7.23 -8.55 3.81
N ALA A 168 -8.21 -9.46 3.89
CA ALA A 168 -9.58 -9.04 4.19
C ALA A 168 -9.45 -7.96 5.27
N PRO A 169 -10.13 -6.79 5.15
CA PRO A 169 -10.13 -5.86 6.26
C PRO A 169 -10.37 -6.72 7.49
N ALA A 170 -9.43 -6.67 8.44
CA ALA A 170 -9.49 -7.49 9.65
C ALA A 170 -10.96 -7.54 10.06
N PRO A 171 -11.54 -8.74 10.28
CA PRO A 171 -12.99 -8.89 10.37
C PRO A 171 -13.55 -7.71 11.16
N ALA A 172 -14.46 -6.95 10.53
CA ALA A 172 -15.17 -5.88 11.24
C ALA A 172 -15.55 -6.48 12.59
N PRO A 173 -15.14 -5.89 13.72
CA PRO A 173 -15.20 -6.54 15.01
C PRO A 173 -16.60 -7.11 15.16
N THR A 174 -16.69 -8.44 15.13
CA THR A 174 -17.94 -9.13 15.39
C THR A 174 -18.45 -8.53 16.68
N SER A 175 -19.70 -8.09 16.68
CA SER A 175 -20.39 -7.53 17.82
C SER A 175 -20.50 -8.57 18.93
N ALA A 176 -19.37 -8.87 19.57
CA ALA A 176 -19.30 -9.33 20.93
C ALA A 176 -19.39 -8.05 21.75
N SER A 177 -20.45 -7.96 22.53
CA SER A 177 -20.66 -6.91 23.52
C SER A 177 -19.43 -6.80 24.43
N ILE A 178 -18.55 -5.85 24.14
CA ILE A 178 -17.53 -5.40 25.07
C ILE A 178 -17.62 -3.89 25.09
N SER A 179 -18.11 -3.38 26.22
CA SER A 179 -18.12 -1.98 26.58
C SER A 179 -16.70 -1.41 26.58
N GLY A 180 -16.36 -0.61 25.56
CA GLY A 180 -15.15 0.20 25.47
C GLY A 180 -15.22 1.12 24.25
N LYS A 181 -14.97 2.42 24.41
CA LYS A 181 -15.03 3.42 23.33
C LYS A 181 -14.14 3.00 22.15
N GLN A 182 -14.70 2.71 20.97
CA GLN A 182 -13.92 2.46 19.74
C GLN A 182 -13.19 3.75 19.32
N LYS A 183 -11.90 3.63 18.98
CA LYS A 183 -11.08 4.72 18.41
C LYS A 183 -11.51 4.95 16.96
N ALA A 184 -11.58 6.21 16.53
CA ALA A 184 -11.98 6.57 15.17
C ALA A 184 -10.92 6.13 14.14
N ASP A 185 -11.33 5.75 12.93
CA ASP A 185 -10.40 5.34 11.87
C ASP A 185 -9.56 6.50 11.30
N SER A 186 -9.99 7.74 11.55
CA SER A 186 -9.28 8.96 11.15
C SER A 186 -9.74 10.16 11.98
N PHE A 187 -8.94 11.22 11.98
CA PHE A 187 -9.35 12.54 12.48
C PHE A 187 -8.71 13.65 11.65
N VAL A 188 -9.20 14.88 11.82
CA VAL A 188 -8.59 16.08 11.24
C VAL A 188 -8.06 16.94 12.38
N SER A 189 -6.77 17.30 12.33
CA SER A 189 -6.18 18.22 13.31
C SER A 189 -6.88 19.59 13.19
N PRO A 190 -7.43 20.14 14.29
CA PRO A 190 -8.11 21.44 14.26
C PRO A 190 -7.16 22.58 13.90
N THR A 191 -5.88 22.51 14.29
CA THR A 191 -4.90 23.53 13.95
C THR A 191 -4.41 23.38 12.51
N LEU A 192 -4.05 22.17 12.09
CA LEU A 192 -3.44 21.97 10.78
C LEU A 192 -4.46 21.89 9.64
N GLY A 193 -5.71 21.49 9.93
CA GLY A 193 -6.64 21.02 8.91
C GLY A 193 -6.17 19.73 8.22
N ALA A 194 -5.15 19.06 8.78
CA ALA A 194 -4.53 17.88 8.20
C ALA A 194 -5.30 16.62 8.60
N LYS A 195 -5.54 15.73 7.63
CA LYS A 195 -6.14 14.42 7.88
C LYS A 195 -5.09 13.42 8.37
N PHE A 196 -5.42 12.74 9.46
CA PHE A 196 -4.69 11.64 10.03
C PHE A 196 -5.51 10.35 9.93
N VAL A 197 -4.86 9.24 9.62
CA VAL A 197 -5.48 7.90 9.52
C VAL A 197 -4.92 6.96 10.58
N LEU A 198 -5.75 6.08 11.12
CA LEU A 198 -5.34 5.11 12.13
C LEU A 198 -4.55 3.97 11.47
N ILE A 199 -3.30 3.83 11.87
CA ILE A 199 -2.41 2.73 11.46
C ILE A 199 -2.55 1.61 12.49
N PRO A 200 -2.95 0.39 12.09
CA PRO A 200 -3.22 -0.69 13.03
C PRO A 200 -1.91 -1.25 13.61
N ALA A 201 -1.96 -1.68 14.88
CA ALA A 201 -0.91 -2.52 15.45
C ALA A 201 -0.67 -3.77 14.58
N GLY A 202 0.56 -4.28 14.58
CA GLY A 202 0.91 -5.45 13.80
C GLY A 202 2.40 -5.72 13.69
N THR A 203 2.73 -6.84 13.08
CA THR A 203 4.10 -7.29 12.86
C THR A 203 4.44 -7.26 11.37
N PHE A 204 5.63 -6.78 11.03
CA PHE A 204 6.15 -6.77 9.67
C PHE A 204 7.64 -7.09 9.62
N THR A 205 8.16 -7.35 8.43
CA THR A 205 9.61 -7.46 8.21
C THR A 205 10.16 -6.09 7.80
N MET A 206 10.96 -5.49 8.68
CA MET A 206 11.69 -4.25 8.42
C MET A 206 13.02 -4.55 7.75
N GLY A 207 13.43 -3.75 6.76
CA GLY A 207 14.61 -3.97 5.94
C GLY A 207 14.28 -4.63 4.58
N SER A 208 15.31 -5.03 3.83
CA SER A 208 15.17 -5.55 2.46
C SER A 208 15.83 -6.92 2.28
N PRO A 209 15.23 -7.83 1.47
CA PRO A 209 15.83 -9.13 1.19
C PRO A 209 17.14 -8.97 0.41
N VAL A 210 18.06 -9.92 0.57
CA VAL A 210 19.45 -9.84 0.05
C VAL A 210 19.51 -9.52 -1.46
N GLY A 211 18.56 -10.04 -2.25
CA GLY A 211 18.49 -9.84 -3.70
C GLY A 211 17.72 -8.59 -4.15
N GLU A 212 17.23 -7.74 -3.26
CA GLU A 212 16.47 -6.55 -3.65
C GLU A 212 17.35 -5.55 -4.42
N LYS A 213 16.89 -5.12 -5.60
CA LYS A 213 17.61 -4.14 -6.43
C LYS A 213 17.79 -2.82 -5.66
N GLY A 214 19.05 -2.41 -5.50
CA GLY A 214 19.43 -1.16 -4.82
C GLY A 214 19.56 -1.29 -3.30
N ARG A 215 19.50 -2.50 -2.75
CA ARG A 215 19.69 -2.77 -1.32
C ARG A 215 21.03 -2.24 -0.78
N SER A 216 20.99 -1.67 0.41
CA SER A 216 22.18 -1.36 1.23
C SER A 216 22.42 -2.44 2.30
N ARG A 217 23.66 -2.55 2.78
CA ARG A 217 24.04 -3.46 3.88
C ARG A 217 23.37 -3.12 5.22
N ALA A 218 22.94 -1.86 5.40
CA ALA A 218 22.28 -1.39 6.61
C ALA A 218 20.78 -1.75 6.69
N GLU A 219 20.28 -2.53 5.73
CA GLU A 219 18.86 -2.86 5.53
C GLU A 219 18.61 -4.35 5.78
N THR A 220 19.26 -4.94 6.80
CA THR A 220 19.09 -6.36 7.13
C THR A 220 17.64 -6.66 7.53
N PRO A 221 16.98 -7.65 6.89
CA PRO A 221 15.58 -7.95 7.18
C PRO A 221 15.45 -8.57 8.58
N HIS A 222 14.51 -8.06 9.39
CA HIS A 222 14.21 -8.58 10.71
C HIS A 222 12.74 -8.33 11.10
N PRO A 223 12.14 -9.16 11.98
CA PRO A 223 10.76 -8.96 12.42
C PRO A 223 10.64 -7.79 13.40
N VAL A 224 9.66 -6.92 13.17
CA VAL A 224 9.32 -5.80 14.06
C VAL A 224 7.83 -5.82 14.36
N THR A 225 7.48 -5.72 15.63
CA THR A 225 6.10 -5.56 16.09
C THR A 225 5.86 -4.12 16.52
N ILE A 226 4.84 -3.49 15.93
CA ILE A 226 4.23 -2.26 16.42
C ILE A 226 3.07 -2.67 17.33
N SER A 227 3.21 -2.48 18.65
CA SER A 227 2.28 -3.07 19.63
C SER A 227 0.94 -2.33 19.71
N GLU A 228 0.96 -1.02 19.47
CA GLU A 228 -0.20 -0.15 19.61
C GLU A 228 -0.49 0.60 18.31
N PRO A 229 -1.77 0.80 17.95
CA PRO A 229 -2.11 1.62 16.80
C PRO A 229 -1.75 3.07 17.04
N PHE A 230 -1.47 3.81 15.97
CA PHE A 230 -1.15 5.22 16.02
C PHE A 230 -1.77 5.94 14.83
N TYR A 231 -2.08 7.21 14.96
CA TYR A 231 -2.51 8.01 13.82
C TYR A 231 -1.30 8.52 13.04
N MET A 232 -1.34 8.49 11.72
CA MET A 232 -0.32 9.12 10.86
C MET A 232 -0.96 10.14 9.92
N GLN A 233 -0.29 11.28 9.76
CA GLN A 233 -0.70 12.29 8.79
C GLN A 233 -0.65 11.71 7.38
N THR A 234 -1.72 11.89 6.62
CA THR A 234 -1.88 11.28 5.29
C THR A 234 -0.87 11.78 4.26
N THR A 235 -0.29 12.96 4.47
CA THR A 235 0.73 13.60 3.63
C THR A 235 1.88 14.10 4.49
N GLU A 236 2.95 14.62 3.87
CA GLU A 236 3.93 15.44 4.59
C GLU A 236 3.28 16.72 5.17
N VAL A 237 3.96 17.34 6.13
CA VAL A 237 3.59 18.68 6.62
C VAL A 237 3.78 19.68 5.49
N THR A 238 2.75 20.47 5.21
CA THR A 238 2.76 21.42 4.09
C THR A 238 3.32 22.79 4.48
N GLN A 239 3.69 23.60 3.51
CA GLN A 239 4.14 24.98 3.73
C GLN A 239 3.06 25.87 4.36
N GLY A 240 1.78 25.65 4.03
CA GLY A 240 0.64 26.31 4.66
C GLY A 240 0.47 25.91 6.13
N GLN A 241 0.60 24.62 6.43
CA GLN A 241 0.57 24.09 7.80
C GLN A 241 1.75 24.63 8.63
N TRP A 242 2.95 24.63 8.06
CA TRP A 242 4.14 25.21 8.66
C TRP A 242 3.93 26.69 9.01
N ARG A 243 3.47 27.51 8.06
CA ARG A 243 3.20 28.94 8.31
C ARG A 243 2.19 29.16 9.41
N ARG A 244 1.12 28.36 9.47
CA ARG A 244 0.09 28.52 10.48
C ARG A 244 0.62 28.31 11.90
N VAL A 245 1.52 27.34 12.08
CA VAL A 245 2.12 27.05 13.39
C VAL A 245 3.30 28.00 13.65
N MET A 246 4.22 28.16 12.71
CA MET A 246 5.52 28.83 12.95
C MET A 246 5.56 30.31 12.58
N GLY A 247 4.62 30.80 11.76
CA GLY A 247 4.53 32.19 11.34
C GLY A 247 5.52 32.61 10.23
N ASN A 248 6.29 31.67 9.68
CA ASN A 248 7.24 31.90 8.58
C ASN A 248 7.19 30.74 7.56
N ASN A 249 7.97 30.79 6.48
CA ASN A 249 8.15 29.65 5.54
C ASN A 249 9.64 29.50 5.18
N PRO A 250 10.33 28.45 5.64
CA PRO A 250 11.76 28.26 5.37
C PRO A 250 12.05 27.63 4.01
N SER A 251 11.03 27.11 3.32
CA SER A 251 11.14 26.28 2.12
C SER A 251 11.91 26.99 0.99
N HIS A 252 12.83 26.27 0.35
CA HIS A 252 13.45 26.67 -0.91
C HIS A 252 12.43 26.86 -2.03
N PHE A 253 11.52 25.89 -2.22
CA PHE A 253 10.43 25.95 -3.21
C PHE A 253 9.22 26.72 -2.66
N SER A 254 9.46 27.93 -2.17
CA SER A 254 8.45 28.78 -1.51
C SER A 254 7.31 29.24 -2.43
N SER A 255 7.51 29.22 -3.75
CA SER A 255 6.49 29.56 -4.75
C SER A 255 5.60 28.39 -5.17
N CYS A 256 5.84 27.18 -4.65
CA CYS A 256 5.09 25.97 -5.00
C CYS A 256 3.62 26.01 -4.52
N GLY A 257 3.36 26.74 -3.43
CA GLY A 257 2.03 26.93 -2.85
C GLY A 257 1.85 26.26 -1.49
N ASP A 258 0.72 26.57 -0.83
CA ASP A 258 0.39 26.14 0.53
C ASP A 258 0.36 24.62 0.72
N ASP A 259 0.02 23.90 -0.35
CA ASP A 259 -0.13 22.43 -0.35
C ASP A 259 1.18 21.70 -0.69
N CYS A 260 2.26 22.39 -1.01
CA CYS A 260 3.56 21.75 -1.17
C CYS A 260 4.16 21.38 0.19
N PRO A 261 5.00 20.33 0.27
CA PRO A 261 5.65 19.98 1.52
C PRO A 261 6.57 21.11 1.98
N VAL A 262 6.65 21.31 3.30
CA VAL A 262 7.71 22.13 3.88
C VAL A 262 9.03 21.37 3.77
N GLU A 263 10.07 22.05 3.29
CA GLU A 263 11.44 21.54 3.26
C GLU A 263 12.44 22.59 3.76
N LYS A 264 13.73 22.26 3.73
CA LYS A 264 14.81 23.08 4.34
C LYS A 264 14.60 23.29 5.85
N VAL A 265 14.06 22.28 6.51
CA VAL A 265 13.88 22.21 7.96
C VAL A 265 14.79 21.15 8.57
N SER A 266 15.40 21.49 9.70
CA SER A 266 16.22 20.55 10.46
C SER A 266 15.34 19.66 11.34
N TRP A 267 15.92 18.60 11.89
CA TRP A 267 15.22 17.74 12.85
C TRP A 267 14.75 18.56 14.07
N LYS A 268 15.57 19.52 14.51
CA LYS A 268 15.21 20.43 15.63
C LYS A 268 14.08 21.40 15.27
N ASP A 269 14.05 21.89 14.03
CA ASP A 269 12.94 22.76 13.60
C ASP A 269 11.62 21.97 13.54
N ALA A 270 11.66 20.69 13.14
CA ALA A 270 10.50 19.81 13.16
C ALA A 270 9.98 19.55 14.59
N GLU A 271 10.87 19.29 15.56
CA GLU A 271 10.47 19.16 16.97
C GLU A 271 9.91 20.47 17.54
N ALA A 272 10.48 21.64 17.19
CA ALA A 272 9.95 22.94 17.61
C ALA A 272 8.55 23.20 17.02
N PHE A 273 8.31 22.80 15.76
CA PHE A 273 6.98 22.81 15.16
C PHE A 273 6.01 21.91 15.93
N ILE A 274 6.43 20.69 16.27
CA ILE A 274 5.62 19.73 17.03
C ILE A 274 5.28 20.25 18.42
N GLU A 275 6.26 20.80 19.14
CA GLU A 275 6.06 21.39 20.46
C GLU A 275 5.02 22.51 20.40
N LYS A 276 5.14 23.42 19.43
CA LYS A 276 4.19 24.51 19.26
C LYS A 276 2.79 24.02 18.87
N LEU A 277 2.69 23.03 18.00
CA LEU A 277 1.41 22.40 17.64
C LEU A 277 0.74 21.75 18.87
N ASN A 278 1.51 21.00 19.66
CA ASN A 278 1.08 20.39 20.90
C ASN A 278 0.54 21.46 21.88
N GLN A 279 1.25 22.57 22.06
CA GLN A 279 0.79 23.70 22.88
C GLN A 279 -0.51 24.32 22.35
N MET A 280 -0.62 24.54 21.03
CA MET A 280 -1.81 25.13 20.40
C MET A 280 -3.05 24.23 20.54
N GLU A 281 -2.88 22.91 20.50
CA GLU A 281 -3.99 21.95 20.64
C GLU A 281 -4.18 21.44 22.08
N GLY A 282 -3.41 21.93 23.06
CA GLY A 282 -3.49 21.49 24.46
C GLY A 282 -3.22 20.00 24.64
N THR A 283 -2.25 19.46 23.89
CA THR A 283 -1.89 18.03 23.87
C THR A 283 -0.38 17.86 23.87
N ASP A 284 0.09 16.63 24.05
CA ASP A 284 1.50 16.22 24.00
C ASP A 284 1.70 15.01 23.05
N GLN A 285 0.69 14.70 22.26
CA GLN A 285 0.59 13.43 21.54
C GLN A 285 1.18 13.48 20.13
N TYR A 286 1.36 14.66 19.53
CA TYR A 286 2.02 14.76 18.21
C TYR A 286 3.52 14.54 18.34
N ARG A 287 4.09 13.82 17.37
CA ARG A 287 5.53 13.53 17.30
C ARG A 287 5.96 13.12 15.89
N LEU A 288 7.26 13.11 15.63
CA LEU A 288 7.82 12.39 14.49
C LEU A 288 7.60 10.87 14.65
N PRO A 289 7.36 10.13 13.55
CA PRO A 289 7.33 8.67 13.60
C PRO A 289 8.70 8.10 13.99
N THR A 290 8.74 6.95 14.64
CA THR A 290 9.95 6.13 14.66
C THR A 290 10.27 5.62 13.25
N GLU A 291 11.51 5.24 13.03
CA GLU A 291 11.94 4.63 11.77
C GLU A 291 11.09 3.40 11.42
N ALA A 292 10.77 2.58 12.43
CA ALA A 292 9.95 1.40 12.26
C ALA A 292 8.49 1.73 11.94
N GLN A 293 7.89 2.71 12.63
CA GLN A 293 6.54 3.19 12.32
C GLN A 293 6.47 3.74 10.90
N TRP A 294 7.48 4.48 10.46
CA TRP A 294 7.56 5.02 9.11
C TRP A 294 7.61 3.90 8.06
N GLU A 295 8.48 2.90 8.22
CA GLU A 295 8.60 1.83 7.23
C GLU A 295 7.38 0.92 7.20
N TYR A 296 6.81 0.62 8.37
CA TYR A 296 5.56 -0.12 8.49
C TYR A 296 4.44 0.57 7.72
N ALA A 297 4.29 1.88 7.95
CA ALA A 297 3.34 2.74 7.27
C ALA A 297 3.59 2.83 5.77
N ALA A 298 4.84 3.02 5.33
CA ALA A 298 5.20 3.09 3.92
C ALA A 298 4.83 1.80 3.17
N ARG A 299 5.10 0.64 3.80
CA ARG A 299 4.80 -0.67 3.22
C ARG A 299 3.32 -0.97 3.15
N ALA A 300 2.53 -0.58 4.15
CA ALA A 300 1.11 -0.87 4.24
C ALA A 300 0.77 -2.34 3.89
N GLY A 301 1.55 -3.27 4.45
CA GLY A 301 1.42 -4.72 4.23
C GLY A 301 2.20 -5.31 3.04
N THR A 302 2.83 -4.48 2.20
CA THR A 302 3.64 -4.95 1.07
C THR A 302 5.07 -5.33 1.48
N GLN A 303 5.65 -6.30 0.76
CA GLN A 303 7.07 -6.70 0.91
C GLN A 303 7.95 -6.22 -0.26
N THR A 304 7.36 -5.47 -1.20
CA THR A 304 8.02 -4.96 -2.40
C THR A 304 8.86 -3.72 -2.11
N ARG A 305 9.65 -3.28 -3.11
CA ARG A 305 10.50 -2.09 -3.01
C ARG A 305 9.69 -0.82 -2.74
N PHE A 306 8.50 -0.73 -3.33
CA PHE A 306 7.54 0.35 -3.16
C PHE A 306 6.16 -0.26 -2.84
N HIS A 307 5.25 0.51 -2.23
CA HIS A 307 3.87 0.04 -1.99
C HIS A 307 3.11 -0.25 -3.29
N SER A 308 3.54 0.34 -4.41
CA SER A 308 3.05 0.12 -5.76
C SER A 308 3.70 -1.08 -6.47
N GLY A 309 4.42 -1.92 -5.73
CA GLY A 309 5.22 -3.00 -6.27
C GLY A 309 6.57 -2.50 -6.77
N GLU A 310 6.75 -2.54 -8.09
CA GLU A 310 7.98 -2.11 -8.77
C GLU A 310 7.80 -0.79 -9.54
N ASN A 311 6.57 -0.25 -9.61
CA ASN A 311 6.25 0.92 -10.44
C ASN A 311 6.18 2.21 -9.62
N LEU A 312 7.31 2.92 -9.54
CA LEU A 312 7.42 4.17 -8.81
C LEU A 312 6.68 5.36 -9.45
N LEU A 313 6.46 5.34 -10.77
CA LEU A 313 5.93 6.48 -11.54
C LEU A 313 4.57 6.99 -11.04
N ARG A 314 3.72 6.06 -10.59
CA ARG A 314 2.34 6.36 -10.13
C ARG A 314 2.25 6.70 -8.64
N SER A 315 3.29 6.41 -7.86
CA SER A 315 3.30 6.54 -6.40
C SER A 315 4.27 7.61 -5.89
N ALA A 316 5.06 8.24 -6.76
CA ALA A 316 6.08 9.19 -6.33
C ALA A 316 6.35 10.32 -7.33
N TRP A 317 6.76 11.46 -6.78
CA TRP A 317 7.55 12.47 -7.45
C TRP A 317 9.03 12.23 -7.15
N TYR A 318 9.81 11.89 -8.16
CA TYR A 318 11.22 11.51 -8.04
C TYR A 318 12.01 12.00 -9.25
N TYR A 319 13.32 11.76 -9.27
CA TYR A 319 14.25 12.34 -10.25
C TYR A 319 13.75 12.34 -11.71
N HIS A 320 13.09 11.27 -12.16
CA HIS A 320 12.65 11.13 -13.55
C HIS A 320 11.37 11.89 -13.91
N ASN A 321 10.51 12.24 -12.95
CA ASN A 321 9.18 12.81 -13.24
C ASN A 321 8.85 14.09 -12.47
N SER A 322 9.71 14.53 -11.54
CA SER A 322 9.44 15.69 -10.70
C SER A 322 9.69 17.04 -11.39
N GLY A 323 10.45 17.06 -12.49
CA GLY A 323 10.93 18.32 -13.06
C GLY A 323 11.88 19.08 -12.12
N SER A 324 12.57 18.36 -11.21
CA SER A 324 13.54 18.94 -10.26
C SER A 324 12.94 19.91 -9.24
N GLN A 325 11.69 19.69 -8.84
CA GLN A 325 11.00 20.49 -7.82
C GLN A 325 10.06 19.64 -6.96
N THR A 326 9.68 20.17 -5.80
CA THR A 326 8.57 19.62 -5.01
C THR A 326 7.23 19.85 -5.71
N HIS A 327 6.23 19.06 -5.32
CA HIS A 327 4.86 19.13 -5.84
C HIS A 327 3.86 19.20 -4.69
N PRO A 328 2.65 19.74 -4.94
CA PRO A 328 1.57 19.65 -3.97
C PRO A 328 1.35 18.20 -3.52
N VAL A 329 1.14 18.03 -2.21
CA VAL A 329 0.97 16.71 -1.61
C VAL A 329 -0.27 15.99 -2.13
N GLY A 330 -0.27 14.66 -2.06
CA GLY A 330 -1.44 13.85 -2.37
C GLY A 330 -1.78 13.72 -3.86
N GLN A 331 -0.89 14.16 -4.76
CA GLN A 331 -1.11 14.08 -6.22
C GLN A 331 -0.75 12.72 -6.84
N LYS A 332 -0.07 11.85 -6.07
CA LYS A 332 0.26 10.48 -6.48
C LYS A 332 -0.67 9.48 -5.81
N THR A 333 -0.56 8.21 -6.20
CA THR A 333 -1.41 7.15 -5.65
C THR A 333 -1.00 6.86 -4.21
N ALA A 334 -1.96 6.92 -3.27
CA ALA A 334 -1.73 6.47 -1.90
C ALA A 334 -1.44 4.97 -1.80
N ASN A 335 -0.85 4.57 -0.68
CA ASN A 335 -0.76 3.16 -0.30
C ASN A 335 -2.08 2.62 0.25
N ALA A 336 -2.10 1.34 0.64
CA ALA A 336 -3.31 0.65 1.11
C ALA A 336 -3.92 1.23 2.40
N TRP A 337 -3.18 2.08 3.12
CA TRP A 337 -3.66 2.77 4.33
C TRP A 337 -3.99 4.25 4.09
N GLY A 338 -4.01 4.70 2.83
CA GLY A 338 -4.37 6.07 2.49
C GLY A 338 -3.26 7.10 2.77
N LEU A 339 -2.00 6.65 2.85
CA LEU A 339 -0.84 7.53 2.97
C LEU A 339 -0.27 7.84 1.59
N TYR A 340 -0.02 9.12 1.33
CA TYR A 340 0.53 9.64 0.09
C TYR A 340 2.00 9.98 0.23
N ASP A 341 2.70 10.00 -0.92
CA ASP A 341 4.05 10.53 -1.07
C ASP A 341 5.14 9.80 -0.25
N MET A 342 4.85 8.61 0.28
CA MET A 342 5.80 7.78 1.04
C MET A 342 7.06 7.35 0.26
N HIS A 343 7.13 7.61 -1.05
CA HIS A 343 8.24 7.20 -1.94
C HIS A 343 8.80 8.36 -2.78
N GLY A 344 8.69 9.61 -2.36
CA GLY A 344 9.24 10.73 -3.11
C GLY A 344 8.82 12.08 -2.54
N ASN A 345 8.76 13.10 -3.39
CA ASN A 345 8.49 14.50 -3.05
C ASN A 345 9.56 15.07 -2.11
N VAL A 346 9.48 14.83 -0.80
CA VAL A 346 10.58 15.14 0.14
C VAL A 346 10.93 13.94 1.00
N LYS A 347 12.20 13.84 1.37
CA LYS A 347 12.65 12.96 2.43
C LYS A 347 11.97 13.37 3.72
N GLU A 348 11.79 12.42 4.63
CA GLU A 348 11.07 12.67 5.87
C GLU A 348 11.93 12.34 7.08
N TRP A 349 12.13 13.33 7.95
CA TRP A 349 12.72 13.11 9.26
C TRP A 349 11.91 12.08 10.07
N VAL A 350 12.63 11.17 10.73
CA VAL A 350 12.08 10.28 11.75
C VAL A 350 12.76 10.55 13.09
N ARG A 351 12.21 9.99 14.16
CA ARG A 351 12.73 10.19 15.51
C ARG A 351 14.11 9.57 15.73
N ASP A 352 14.43 8.48 15.06
CA ASP A 352 15.59 7.65 15.38
C ASP A 352 16.96 8.27 15.03
N TRP A 353 17.95 7.96 15.88
CA TRP A 353 19.37 8.09 15.57
C TRP A 353 19.81 6.96 14.64
N PHE A 354 20.81 7.21 13.80
CA PHE A 354 21.36 6.17 12.94
C PHE A 354 22.04 5.07 13.76
N SER A 355 21.70 3.84 13.46
CA SER A 355 22.29 2.65 14.07
C SER A 355 22.09 1.41 13.21
N ASN A 356 22.86 0.35 13.49
CA ASN A 356 22.59 -0.96 12.89
C ASN A 356 21.28 -1.53 13.44
N TYR A 357 20.55 -2.25 12.60
CA TYR A 357 19.39 -2.98 13.08
C TYR A 357 19.78 -4.04 14.13
N PRO A 358 18.93 -4.25 15.14
CA PRO A 358 19.15 -5.31 16.11
C PRO A 358 19.07 -6.69 15.44
N SER A 359 19.67 -7.69 16.09
CA SER A 359 19.46 -9.08 15.71
C SER A 359 18.16 -9.61 16.31
N GLY A 360 17.40 -10.39 15.53
CA GLY A 360 16.17 -11.02 15.98
C GLY A 360 14.94 -10.10 15.95
N SER A 361 13.86 -10.57 16.59
CA SER A 361 12.59 -9.85 16.64
C SER A 361 12.60 -8.78 17.72
N VAL A 362 12.01 -7.61 17.42
CA VAL A 362 11.87 -6.50 18.37
C VAL A 362 10.44 -5.95 18.38
N THR A 363 10.03 -5.39 19.52
CA THR A 363 8.74 -4.72 19.70
C THR A 363 8.99 -3.24 19.97
N ASP A 364 8.30 -2.37 19.24
CA ASP A 364 8.41 -0.91 19.30
C ASP A 364 9.86 -0.40 19.36
N PRO A 365 10.71 -0.76 18.37
CA PRO A 365 12.08 -0.30 18.36
C PRO A 365 12.11 1.23 18.21
N GLU A 366 12.70 1.88 19.20
CA GLU A 366 12.92 3.33 19.24
C GLU A 366 14.32 3.59 19.78
N SER A 367 15.10 4.41 19.08
CA SER A 367 16.38 4.90 19.59
C SER A 367 16.15 6.03 20.61
N PRO A 368 16.78 6.02 21.81
CA PRO A 368 17.95 5.25 22.21
C PRO A 368 17.66 3.95 22.99
N SER A 369 16.40 3.48 23.06
CA SER A 369 15.93 2.36 23.88
C SER A 369 16.48 0.99 23.46
N LEU A 370 17.12 0.90 22.29
CA LEU A 370 17.69 -0.34 21.73
C LEU A 370 18.91 -0.82 22.54
N LYS A 371 18.72 -1.89 23.31
CA LYS A 371 19.80 -2.56 24.05
C LYS A 371 20.82 -3.17 23.10
N GLY A 372 22.11 -3.01 23.41
CA GLY A 372 23.21 -3.62 22.66
C GLY A 372 23.55 -2.97 21.32
N VAL A 373 22.94 -1.82 21.00
CA VAL A 373 23.17 -1.10 19.73
C VAL A 373 23.97 0.18 19.99
N ARG A 374 25.09 0.35 19.27
CA ARG A 374 25.86 1.60 19.29
C ARG A 374 25.15 2.64 18.43
N LEU A 375 24.62 3.68 19.09
CA LEU A 375 23.99 4.81 18.42
C LEU A 375 25.05 5.75 17.84
N ASP A 376 24.78 6.22 16.63
CA ASP A 376 25.47 7.38 16.09
C ASP A 376 24.69 8.63 16.48
N ARG A 377 25.18 9.32 17.52
CA ARG A 377 24.54 10.52 18.09
C ARG A 377 24.79 11.79 17.27
N ASP A 378 25.49 11.68 16.14
CA ASP A 378 25.72 12.81 15.24
C ASP A 378 24.76 12.78 14.04
N ARG A 379 24.08 11.66 13.80
CA ARG A 379 23.32 11.41 12.57
C ARG A 379 21.90 10.93 12.85
N ARG A 380 20.90 11.72 12.43
CA ARG A 380 19.47 11.36 12.46
C ARG A 380 19.06 10.69 11.17
N ILE A 381 18.12 9.76 11.26
CA ILE A 381 17.60 9.05 10.10
C ILE A 381 16.54 9.90 9.39
N TYR A 382 16.49 9.78 8.08
CA TYR A 382 15.35 10.18 7.26
C TYR A 382 15.03 9.11 6.21
N ARG A 383 13.77 9.10 5.74
CA ARG A 383 13.19 8.06 4.89
C ARG A 383 12.51 8.67 3.65
N GLY A 384 11.96 7.83 2.76
CA GLY A 384 11.03 8.24 1.69
C GLY A 384 11.65 8.50 0.31
N GLY A 385 12.88 9.02 0.26
CA GLY A 385 13.41 9.58 -0.99
C GLY A 385 12.79 10.95 -1.27
N SER A 386 13.08 11.57 -2.41
CA SER A 386 12.65 12.93 -2.71
C SER A 386 12.47 13.17 -4.21
N TYR A 387 12.02 14.36 -4.58
CA TYR A 387 11.88 14.81 -5.95
C TYR A 387 13.18 14.69 -6.76
N SER A 388 14.35 14.80 -6.12
CA SER A 388 15.66 14.65 -6.75
C SER A 388 16.26 13.26 -6.58
N GLY A 389 15.64 12.42 -5.76
CA GLY A 389 16.09 11.06 -5.49
C GLY A 389 15.80 10.10 -6.64
N ASN A 390 16.70 9.15 -6.86
CA ASN A 390 16.48 8.07 -7.81
C ASN A 390 15.60 6.95 -7.21
N GLU A 391 15.26 5.94 -8.02
CA GLU A 391 14.43 4.81 -7.55
C GLU A 391 15.00 4.08 -6.32
N GLN A 392 16.33 3.99 -6.20
CA GLN A 392 16.97 3.31 -5.08
C GLN A 392 16.76 4.08 -3.77
N GLU A 393 16.72 5.41 -3.83
CA GLU A 393 16.50 6.26 -2.66
C GLU A 393 15.05 6.23 -2.17
N CYS A 394 14.11 5.94 -3.07
CA CYS A 394 12.67 5.98 -2.80
C CYS A 394 12.10 4.68 -2.23
N ARG A 395 12.93 3.63 -2.03
CA ARG A 395 12.46 2.32 -1.55
C ARG A 395 11.99 2.39 -0.10
N SER A 396 10.99 1.58 0.25
CA SER A 396 10.47 1.45 1.63
C SER A 396 11.59 1.19 2.66
N ALA A 397 12.55 0.33 2.31
CA ALA A 397 13.66 -0.06 3.19
C ALA A 397 14.85 0.90 3.17
N ARG A 398 14.88 1.90 2.26
CA ARG A 398 16.06 2.76 2.15
C ARG A 398 16.21 3.59 3.41
N ARG A 399 17.37 3.46 4.05
CA ARG A 399 17.76 4.26 5.22
C ARG A 399 18.81 5.27 4.83
N ASN A 400 18.52 6.54 5.03
CA ASN A 400 19.49 7.61 4.89
C ASN A 400 19.62 8.36 6.20
N TYR A 401 20.66 9.17 6.32
CA TYR A 401 20.93 9.93 7.53
C TYR A 401 21.72 11.18 7.22
N THR A 402 21.61 12.18 8.08
CA THR A 402 22.45 13.39 8.07
C THR A 402 22.50 13.99 9.47
N ASN A 403 23.29 15.05 9.66
CA ASN A 403 23.35 15.77 10.92
C ASN A 403 21.96 16.36 11.29
N SER A 404 21.59 16.33 12.57
CA SER A 404 20.30 16.85 13.06
C SER A 404 20.05 18.33 12.76
N GLU A 405 21.11 19.12 12.51
CA GLU A 405 21.05 20.54 12.15
C GLU A 405 20.92 20.78 10.64
N SER A 406 21.08 19.74 9.82
CA SER A 406 21.04 19.88 8.37
C SER A 406 19.67 20.33 7.89
N ARG A 407 19.64 21.28 6.96
CA ARG A 407 18.45 21.78 6.28
C ARG A 407 18.64 21.57 4.79
N LEU A 408 18.13 20.45 4.27
CA LEU A 408 18.27 20.10 2.85
C LEU A 408 17.04 20.56 2.06
N TYR A 409 17.23 20.92 0.79
CA TYR A 409 16.18 21.41 -0.10
C TYR A 409 15.10 20.37 -0.45
N ASP A 410 15.32 19.13 -0.02
CA ASP A 410 14.49 17.98 -0.32
C ASP A 410 14.15 17.17 0.93
N LEU A 411 14.25 17.78 2.12
CA LEU A 411 14.03 17.15 3.42
C LEU A 411 13.00 17.93 4.25
N GLY A 412 11.87 17.28 4.49
CA GLY A 412 10.76 17.70 5.34
C GLY A 412 10.44 16.62 6.38
N PHE A 413 9.16 16.48 6.72
CA PHE A 413 8.69 15.50 7.70
C PHE A 413 7.17 15.30 7.63
N ARG A 414 6.69 14.23 8.28
CA ARG A 414 5.28 14.00 8.57
C ARG A 414 5.08 13.68 10.05
N LEU A 415 3.84 13.80 10.51
CA LEU A 415 3.49 13.61 11.92
C LEU A 415 2.81 12.28 12.17
N ILE A 416 2.98 11.79 13.38
CA ILE A 416 2.08 10.83 14.00
C ILE A 416 1.48 11.41 15.27
N ARG A 417 0.41 10.79 15.75
CA ARG A 417 -0.22 11.10 17.05
C ARG A 417 -0.65 9.81 17.74
N THR A 418 -0.38 9.67 19.04
CA THR A 418 -0.96 8.56 19.81
C THR A 418 -2.48 8.73 19.90
N PRO A 419 -3.29 7.66 19.79
CA PRO A 419 -4.72 7.83 19.67
C PRO A 419 -5.46 8.32 20.91
#